data_AF-A0A843D8E7-F1
#
_entry.id   AF-A0A843D8E7-F1
#
_cell.length_a   1.000
_cell.length_b   1.000
_cell.length_c   1.000
_cell.angle_alpha   90.00
_cell.angle_beta   90.00
_cell.angle_gamma   90.00
#
_symmetry.space_group_name_H-M   'P 1'
#
loop_
_entity.id
_entity.type
_entity.pdbx_description
1 polymer ?
#
loop_
_entity_poly.entity_id
_entity_poly.type
_entity_poly.pdbx_seq_one_letter_code
_entity_poly.pdbx_strand_id
1 'polypeptide(L)'
;MNENLINVLDEFRNMKINYDIERFKLMSYQLENIINKYELLKKTRQEIQEEYFATLENIESNEIEVDVDYSRWDNVRLAEDTEWKNELDELSDLKYEIDKAIELLKNGEIEKRLIEEEEKLTGDELR
;
A
#
# COMPACT_ATOMS: atom_id res chain seq x y z
N MET A 1 -17.84 -9.94 -40.70
CA MET A 1 -18.17 -9.26 -39.43
C MET A 1 -18.03 -7.76 -39.70
N ASN A 2 -18.99 -6.92 -39.27
CA ASN A 2 -19.06 -5.51 -39.68
C ASN A 2 -17.92 -4.71 -39.03
N GLU A 3 -17.06 -4.00 -39.80
CA GLU A 3 -15.91 -3.23 -39.27
C GLU A 3 -16.30 -2.28 -38.13
N ASN A 4 -17.50 -1.69 -38.20
CA ASN A 4 -18.05 -0.85 -37.13
C ASN A 4 -18.25 -1.59 -35.80
N LEU A 5 -18.59 -2.89 -35.82
CA LEU A 5 -18.79 -3.66 -34.60
C LEU A 5 -17.46 -3.96 -33.89
N ILE A 6 -16.40 -4.20 -34.67
CA ILE A 6 -15.05 -4.46 -34.13
C ILE A 6 -14.52 -3.19 -33.45
N ASN A 7 -14.60 -2.05 -34.14
CA ASN A 7 -14.14 -0.77 -33.58
C ASN A 7 -14.87 -0.41 -32.26
N VAL A 8 -16.18 -0.63 -32.20
CA VAL A 8 -16.96 -0.38 -30.97
C VAL A 8 -16.51 -1.31 -29.83
N LEU A 9 -16.25 -2.60 -30.11
CA LEU A 9 -15.77 -3.54 -29.10
C LEU A 9 -14.38 -3.16 -28.58
N ASP A 10 -13.48 -2.69 -29.45
CA ASP A 10 -12.14 -2.25 -29.06
C ASP A 10 -12.19 -0.95 -28.23
N GLU A 11 -13.10 -0.02 -28.55
CA GLU A 11 -13.35 1.15 -27.71
C GLU A 11 -13.86 0.77 -26.31
N PHE A 12 -14.80 -0.19 -26.21
CA PHE A 12 -15.27 -0.69 -24.92
C PHE A 12 -14.16 -1.37 -24.11
N ARG A 13 -13.30 -2.17 -24.76
CA ARG A 13 -12.14 -2.82 -24.12
C ARG A 13 -11.17 -1.78 -23.56
N ASN A 14 -10.82 -0.78 -24.37
CA ASN A 14 -9.97 0.34 -23.95
C ASN A 14 -10.58 1.13 -22.79
N MET A 15 -11.89 1.41 -22.84
CA MET A 15 -12.59 2.10 -21.76
C MET A 15 -12.53 1.32 -20.45
N LYS A 16 -12.71 0.00 -20.50
CA LYS A 16 -12.62 -0.86 -19.32
C LYS A 16 -11.19 -0.89 -18.75
N ILE A 17 -10.17 -1.05 -19.59
CA ILE A 17 -8.76 -1.04 -19.17
C ILE A 17 -8.42 0.28 -18.47
N ASN A 18 -8.82 1.41 -19.06
CA ASN A 18 -8.61 2.73 -18.45
C ASN A 18 -9.33 2.87 -17.11
N TYR A 19 -10.58 2.40 -17.01
CA TYR A 19 -11.33 2.39 -15.76
C TYR A 19 -10.61 1.57 -14.67
N ASP A 20 -10.14 0.36 -15.01
CA ASP A 20 -9.44 -0.51 -14.06
C ASP A 20 -8.10 0.10 -13.61
N ILE A 21 -7.35 0.74 -14.53
CA ILE A 21 -6.13 1.48 -14.20
C ILE A 21 -6.41 2.60 -13.18
N GLU A 22 -7.42 3.44 -13.43
CA GLU A 22 -7.74 4.55 -12.52
C GLU A 22 -8.24 4.05 -11.17
N ARG A 23 -9.02 2.96 -11.16
CA ARG A 23 -9.45 2.31 -9.93
C ARG A 23 -8.27 1.79 -9.11
N PHE A 24 -7.29 1.14 -9.75
CA PHE A 24 -6.10 0.66 -9.05
C PHE A 24 -5.18 1.80 -8.60
N LYS A 25 -5.04 2.87 -9.38
CA LYS A 25 -4.34 4.09 -8.93
C LYS A 25 -4.95 4.62 -7.65
N LEU A 26 -6.29 4.71 -7.57
CA LEU A 26 -6.95 5.15 -6.35
C LEU A 26 -6.60 4.26 -5.14
N MET A 27 -6.59 2.94 -5.32
CA MET A 27 -6.19 2.01 -4.26
C MET A 27 -4.73 2.21 -3.84
N SER A 28 -3.81 2.36 -4.81
CA SER A 28 -2.39 2.65 -4.55
C SER A 28 -2.22 3.96 -3.76
N TYR A 29 -2.95 5.01 -4.14
CA TYR A 29 -2.96 6.28 -3.38
C TYR A 29 -3.51 6.14 -1.96
N GLN A 30 -4.53 5.30 -1.77
CA GLN A 30 -5.08 5.03 -0.44
C GLN A 30 -4.05 4.33 0.45
N LEU A 31 -3.35 3.31 -0.07
CA LEU A 31 -2.29 2.61 0.66
C LEU A 31 -1.12 3.54 0.98
N GLU A 32 -0.67 4.33 0.01
CA GLU A 32 0.38 5.33 0.19
C GLU A 32 0.03 6.32 1.31
N ASN A 33 -1.23 6.78 1.38
CA ASN A 33 -1.68 7.67 2.45
C ASN A 33 -1.64 6.99 3.83
N ILE A 34 -1.93 5.69 3.91
CA ILE A 34 -1.83 4.95 5.18
C ILE A 34 -0.36 4.79 5.57
N ILE A 35 0.52 4.39 4.65
CA ILE A 35 1.97 4.28 4.88
C ILE A 35 2.54 5.60 5.41
N ASN A 36 2.19 6.73 4.77
CA ASN A 36 2.64 8.05 5.22
C ASN A 36 2.13 8.42 6.63
N LYS A 37 0.94 7.96 7.02
CA LYS A 37 0.44 8.15 8.40
C LYS A 37 1.23 7.35 9.42
N TYR A 38 1.67 6.13 9.08
CA TYR A 38 2.55 5.35 9.94
C TYR A 38 3.91 6.02 10.13
N GLU A 39 4.51 6.54 9.05
CA GLU A 39 5.78 7.28 9.15
C GLU A 39 5.64 8.53 10.05
N LEU A 40 4.53 9.26 9.92
CA LEU A 40 4.23 10.38 10.81
C LEU A 40 4.03 9.92 12.27
N LEU A 41 3.29 8.84 12.49
CA LEU A 41 3.06 8.27 13.82
C LEU A 41 4.38 7.90 14.50
N LYS A 42 5.30 7.24 13.79
CA LYS A 42 6.63 6.87 14.30
C LYS A 42 7.41 8.09 14.73
N LYS A 43 7.42 9.14 13.91
CA LYS A 43 8.08 10.41 14.22
C LYS A 43 7.47 11.07 15.46
N THR A 44 6.15 11.22 15.50
CA THR A 44 5.46 11.83 16.66
C THR A 44 5.70 11.03 17.93
N ARG A 45 5.75 9.69 17.83
CA ARG A 45 6.05 8.82 18.96
C ARG A 45 7.45 9.09 19.52
N GLN A 46 8.44 9.23 18.65
CA GLN A 46 9.81 9.56 19.02
C GLN A 46 9.89 10.93 19.70
N GLU A 47 9.26 11.96 19.13
CA GLU A 47 9.24 13.32 19.69
C GLU A 47 8.64 13.33 21.11
N ILE A 48 7.51 12.64 21.32
CA ILE A 48 6.89 12.50 22.64
C ILE A 48 7.83 11.82 23.65
N GLN A 49 8.58 10.79 23.23
CA GLN A 49 9.51 10.09 24.11
C GLN A 49 10.69 10.98 24.50
N GLU A 50 11.27 11.70 23.54
CA GLU A 50 12.36 12.63 23.79
C GLU A 50 11.92 13.74 24.78
N GLU A 51 10.75 14.35 24.55
CA GLU A 51 10.20 15.38 25.45
C GLU A 51 9.87 14.82 26.84
N TYR A 52 9.31 13.61 26.93
CA TYR A 52 9.02 12.95 28.20
C TYR A 52 10.28 12.75 29.04
N PHE A 53 11.34 12.17 28.47
CA PHE A 53 12.56 11.89 29.21
C PHE A 53 13.33 13.16 29.56
N ALA A 54 13.35 14.17 28.68
CA ALA A 54 13.94 15.47 29.02
C ALA A 54 13.19 16.15 30.18
N THR A 55 11.87 16.02 30.22
CA THR A 55 11.04 16.53 31.33
C THR A 55 11.31 15.75 32.61
N LEU A 56 11.42 14.43 32.53
CA LEU A 56 11.72 13.57 33.67
C LEU A 56 13.09 13.91 34.30
N GLU A 57 14.13 14.08 33.49
CA GLU A 57 15.46 14.49 33.95
C GLU A 57 15.42 15.84 34.68
N ASN A 58 14.61 16.78 34.19
CA ASN A 58 14.40 18.07 34.86
C ASN A 58 13.70 17.90 36.21
N ILE A 59 12.65 17.07 36.29
CA ILE A 59 11.95 16.77 37.55
C ILE A 59 12.91 16.15 38.57
N GLU A 60 13.66 15.12 38.16
CA GLU A 60 14.65 14.43 39.00
C GLU A 60 15.77 15.40 39.47
N SER A 61 16.21 16.31 38.61
CA SER A 61 17.21 17.34 38.94
C SER A 61 16.74 18.36 39.99
N ASN A 62 15.42 18.46 40.20
CA ASN A 62 14.81 19.28 41.26
C ASN A 62 14.51 18.47 42.54
N GLU A 63 15.14 17.31 42.71
CA GLU A 63 15.00 16.41 43.87
C GLU A 63 13.56 15.91 44.09
N ILE A 64 12.73 15.94 43.05
CA ILE A 64 11.38 15.37 43.08
C ILE A 64 11.50 13.88 42.72
N GLU A 65 11.24 13.01 43.68
CA GLU A 65 11.24 11.57 43.48
C GLU A 65 10.05 11.13 42.61
N VAL A 66 10.34 10.47 41.50
CA VAL A 66 9.34 9.92 40.58
C VAL A 66 9.64 8.44 40.37
N ASP A 67 8.63 7.59 40.57
CA ASP A 67 8.73 6.18 40.23
C ASP A 67 8.39 5.97 38.75
N VAL A 68 9.43 5.89 37.92
CA VAL A 68 9.30 5.60 36.49
C VAL A 68 9.71 4.16 36.22
N ASP A 69 8.75 3.36 35.75
CA ASP A 69 9.02 2.02 35.26
C ASP A 69 9.62 2.08 33.85
N TYR A 70 10.92 2.36 33.78
CA TYR A 70 11.70 2.39 32.55
C TYR A 70 11.61 1.07 31.76
N SER A 71 11.48 -0.06 32.47
CA SER A 71 11.37 -1.38 31.85
C SER A 71 10.03 -1.53 31.12
N ARG A 72 8.93 -1.12 31.74
CA ARG A 72 7.61 -1.10 31.08
C ARG A 72 7.61 -0.18 29.87
N TRP A 73 8.24 0.99 29.96
CA TRP A 73 8.35 1.93 28.84
C TRP A 73 9.08 1.32 27.64
N ASP A 74 10.25 0.71 27.87
CA ASP A 74 11.03 0.12 26.79
C ASP A 74 10.30 -1.08 26.15
N ASN A 75 9.63 -1.91 26.97
CA ASN A 75 8.81 -3.02 26.48
C ASN A 75 7.66 -2.55 25.58
N VAL A 76 6.95 -1.49 25.98
CA VAL A 76 5.86 -0.91 25.16
C VAL A 76 6.42 -0.35 23.85
N ARG A 77 7.52 0.39 23.91
CA ARG A 77 8.17 0.97 22.72
C ARG A 77 8.58 -0.11 21.72
N LEU A 78 9.20 -1.19 22.19
CA LEU A 78 9.63 -2.30 21.34
C LEU A 78 8.44 -3.04 20.72
N ALA A 79 7.36 -3.22 21.48
CA ALA A 79 6.13 -3.83 20.97
C ALA A 79 5.49 -2.96 19.88
N GLU A 80 5.35 -1.65 20.12
CA GLU A 80 4.81 -0.67 19.17
C GLU A 80 5.63 -0.64 17.86
N ASP A 81 6.96 -0.55 17.95
CA ASP A 81 7.82 -0.51 16.76
C ASP A 81 7.74 -1.81 15.95
N THR A 82 7.66 -2.95 16.63
CA THR A 82 7.50 -4.25 15.97
C THR A 82 6.14 -4.37 15.27
N GLU A 83 5.07 -3.98 15.94
CA GLU A 83 3.70 -4.03 15.39
C GLU A 83 3.59 -3.12 14.17
N TRP A 84 4.00 -1.85 14.29
CA TRP A 84 3.95 -0.90 13.18
C TRP A 84 4.83 -1.29 12.00
N LYS A 85 5.97 -1.92 12.26
CA LYS A 85 6.83 -2.45 11.20
C LYS A 85 6.11 -3.55 10.41
N ASN A 86 5.46 -4.49 11.09
CA ASN A 86 4.72 -5.55 10.41
C ASN A 86 3.57 -4.98 9.58
N GLU A 87 2.81 -4.03 10.13
CA GLU A 87 1.72 -3.38 9.41
C GLU A 87 2.23 -2.59 8.18
N LEU A 88 3.36 -1.89 8.32
CA LEU A 88 4.02 -1.19 7.21
C LEU A 88 4.51 -2.15 6.12
N ASP A 89 5.08 -3.29 6.50
CA ASP A 89 5.53 -4.31 5.56
C ASP A 89 4.33 -4.87 4.78
N GLU A 90 3.23 -5.21 5.45
CA GLU A 90 1.98 -5.67 4.82
C GLU A 90 1.38 -4.63 3.86
N LEU A 91 1.32 -3.36 4.26
CA LEU A 91 0.82 -2.28 3.42
C LEU A 91 1.70 -2.04 2.19
N SER A 92 3.02 -2.17 2.36
CA SER A 92 3.99 -2.02 1.27
C SER A 92 3.86 -3.15 0.26
N ASP A 93 3.70 -4.39 0.72
CA ASP A 93 3.46 -5.56 -0.13
C ASP A 93 2.15 -5.42 -0.92
N LEU A 94 1.06 -5.00 -0.25
CA LEU A 94 -0.22 -4.74 -0.92
C LEU A 94 -0.08 -3.66 -2.00
N LYS A 95 0.66 -2.59 -1.71
CA LYS A 95 0.87 -1.50 -2.66
C LYS A 95 1.69 -1.97 -3.86
N TYR A 96 2.74 -2.75 -3.62
CA TYR A 96 3.58 -3.33 -4.66
C TYR A 96 2.76 -4.17 -5.65
N GLU A 97 1.87 -5.04 -5.16
CA GLU A 97 1.03 -5.87 -6.03
C GLU A 97 0.03 -5.05 -6.86
N ILE A 98 -0.53 -3.97 -6.29
CA ILE A 98 -1.42 -3.06 -7.02
C ILE A 98 -0.65 -2.30 -8.10
N ASP A 99 0.53 -1.76 -7.77
CA ASP A 99 1.36 -1.02 -8.72
C ASP A 99 1.79 -1.93 -9.88
N LYS A 100 2.16 -3.17 -9.59
CA LYS A 100 2.45 -4.20 -10.59
C LYS A 100 1.24 -4.50 -11.47
N ALA A 101 0.05 -4.64 -10.90
CA ALA A 101 -1.17 -4.83 -11.69
C ALA A 101 -1.45 -3.64 -12.65
N ILE A 102 -1.17 -2.41 -12.21
CA ILE A 102 -1.25 -1.22 -13.07
C ILE A 102 -0.24 -1.31 -14.23
N GLU A 103 1.00 -1.73 -13.97
CA GLU A 103 2.02 -1.90 -15.02
C GLU A 103 1.62 -2.96 -16.05
N LEU A 104 1.09 -4.10 -15.60
CA LEU A 104 0.59 -5.16 -16.49
C LEU A 104 -0.54 -4.68 -17.40
N LEU A 105 -1.46 -3.86 -16.87
CA LEU A 105 -2.53 -3.24 -17.66
C LEU A 105 -1.98 -2.23 -18.68
N LYS A 106 -1.02 -1.38 -18.28
CA LYS A 106 -0.43 -0.36 -19.15
C LYS A 106 0.42 -0.93 -20.28
N ASN A 107 1.12 -2.04 -20.03
CA ASN A 107 2.01 -2.66 -21.02
C ASN A 107 1.25 -3.52 -22.05
N GLY A 108 -0.09 -3.55 -21.99
CA GLY A 108 -0.93 -4.35 -22.88
C GLY A 108 -0.74 -5.86 -22.71
N GLU A 109 -0.05 -6.31 -21.65
CA GLU A 109 0.19 -7.73 -21.40
C GLU A 109 -1.12 -8.46 -21.07
N ILE A 110 -2.07 -7.77 -20.44
CA ILE A 110 -3.40 -8.31 -20.20
C ILE A 110 -4.21 -8.42 -21.50
N GLU A 111 -4.09 -7.45 -22.41
CA GLU A 111 -4.75 -7.50 -23.71
C GLU A 111 -4.18 -8.63 -24.58
N LYS A 112 -2.85 -8.81 -24.58
CA LYS A 112 -2.19 -9.95 -25.23
C LYS A 112 -2.63 -11.30 -24.64
N ARG A 113 -2.69 -11.44 -23.32
CA ARG A 113 -3.15 -12.69 -22.67
C ARG A 113 -4.62 -12.98 -22.98
N LEU A 114 -5.48 -11.97 -23.01
CA LEU A 114 -6.89 -12.13 -23.38
C LEU A 114 -7.06 -12.55 -24.85
N ILE A 115 -6.30 -11.94 -25.76
CA ILE A 115 -6.28 -12.34 -27.18
C ILE A 115 -5.77 -13.78 -27.32
N GLU A 116 -4.68 -14.15 -26.63
CA GLU A 116 -4.14 -15.51 -26.64
C GLU A 116 -5.11 -16.56 -26.04
N GLU A 117 -5.89 -16.20 -25.02
CA GLU A 117 -6.94 -17.06 -24.45
C GLU A 117 -8.16 -17.18 -25.38
N GLU A 118 -8.59 -16.09 -26.02
CA GLU A 118 -9.65 -16.08 -27.03
C GLU A 118 -9.25 -16.92 -28.26
N GLU A 119 -8.00 -16.82 -28.73
CA GLU A 119 -7.45 -17.62 -29.83
C GLU A 119 -7.37 -19.12 -29.49
N LYS A 120 -7.04 -19.47 -28.24
CA LYS A 120 -7.04 -20.88 -27.79
C LYS A 120 -8.46 -21.47 -27.75
N LEU A 121 -9.43 -20.71 -27.26
CA LEU A 121 -10.83 -21.15 -27.19
C LEU A 121 -11.45 -21.30 -28.59
N THR A 122 -11.15 -20.38 -29.51
CA THR A 122 -11.67 -20.41 -30.89
C THR A 122 -10.91 -21.35 -31.81
N GLY A 123 -9.65 -21.68 -31.49
CA GLY A 123 -8.81 -22.61 -32.24
C GLY A 123 -9.13 -24.09 -32.03
N ASP A 124 -9.68 -24.46 -30.87
CA ASP A 124 -10.11 -25.84 -30.57
C ASP A 124 -11.55 -26.15 -31.05
N GLU A 125 -12.39 -25.13 -31.31
CA GLU A 125 -13.75 -25.32 -31.84
C GLU A 125 -13.82 -25.45 -33.38
N LEU A 126 -12.69 -25.33 -34.08
CA LEU A 126 -12.59 -25.39 -35.55
C LEU A 126 -11.70 -26.53 -36.10
N ARG A 127 -11.40 -27.56 -35.30
CA ARG A 127 -10.79 -28.83 -35.74
C ARG A 127 -11.74 -30.01 -35.59
#